data_AF-A0A6N2KCG5-F1
#
_entry.id   AF-A0A6N2KCG5-F1
#
_cell.length_a   1.000
_cell.length_b   1.000
_cell.length_c   1.000
_cell.angle_alpha   90.00
_cell.angle_beta   90.00
_cell.angle_gamma   90.00
#
_symmetry.space_group_name_H-M   'P 1'
#
loop_
_entity.id
_entity.type
_entity.pdbx_description
1 polymer ?
#
loop_
_entity_poly.entity_id
_entity_poly.type
_entity_poly.pdbx_seq_one_letter_code
_entity_poly.pdbx_strand_id
1 'polypeptide(L)'
;MRWSILNEQVRHMFDEIDYIREGKNAERFASLYGNDPKSHQNATIGSTVKIEKENCIKVPKIYWEFTRKAVLTMEWIDGIKLTDQASLEKACLNRRKLIDLGLYCSLRQLLEEGFFHADPHPGNLVATDSGSLAYFDFGMMGDIPRHYPCALC
;
A
#
# COMPACT_ATOMS: atom_id res chain seq x y z
N MET A 1 11.89 4.24 -30.88
CA MET A 1 10.85 3.44 -30.20
C MET A 1 11.39 2.17 -29.51
N ARG A 2 12.46 1.51 -30.00
CA ARG A 2 13.01 0.27 -29.40
C ARG A 2 13.93 0.47 -28.18
N TRP A 3 14.47 1.67 -27.97
CA TRP A 3 15.37 2.01 -26.86
C TRP A 3 14.69 2.65 -25.65
N SER A 4 13.48 3.18 -25.80
CA SER A 4 12.75 3.84 -24.72
C SER A 4 12.29 2.84 -23.65
N ILE A 5 11.77 1.68 -24.08
CA ILE A 5 11.32 0.61 -23.19
C ILE A 5 12.50 0.04 -22.38
N LEU A 6 13.67 -0.12 -23.04
CA LEU A 6 14.86 -0.66 -22.38
C LEU A 6 15.39 0.31 -21.32
N ASN A 7 15.41 1.61 -21.62
CA ASN A 7 15.81 2.64 -20.65
C ASN A 7 14.84 2.74 -19.47
N GLU A 8 13.55 2.55 -19.69
CA GLU A 8 12.53 2.55 -18.64
C GLU A 8 12.72 1.34 -17.71
N GLN A 9 12.84 0.12 -18.26
CA GLN A 9 13.09 -1.08 -17.46
C GLN A 9 14.39 -1.00 -16.64
N VAL A 10 15.47 -0.46 -17.23
CA VAL A 10 16.75 -0.30 -16.53
C VAL A 10 16.62 0.71 -15.38
N ARG A 11 15.86 1.81 -15.55
CA ARG A 11 15.62 2.76 -14.45
C ARG A 11 14.84 2.12 -13.31
N HIS A 12 13.80 1.34 -13.61
CA HIS A 12 13.03 0.63 -12.58
C HIS A 12 13.92 -0.33 -11.78
N MET A 13 14.79 -1.07 -12.46
CA MET A 13 15.73 -1.98 -11.80
C MET A 13 16.70 -1.25 -10.86
N PHE A 14 17.18 -0.05 -11.22
CA PHE A 14 18.05 0.73 -10.33
C PHE A 14 17.30 1.42 -9.20
N ASP A 15 16.06 1.85 -9.44
CA ASP A 15 15.20 2.42 -8.41
C ASP A 15 14.81 1.37 -7.35
N GLU A 16 14.65 0.12 -7.74
CA GLU A 16 14.44 -1.04 -6.85
C GLU A 16 15.67 -1.39 -6.00
N ILE A 17 16.87 -0.91 -6.34
CA ILE A 17 18.11 -1.24 -5.63
C ILE A 17 18.43 -0.22 -4.51
N ASP A 18 17.80 0.96 -4.48
CA ASP A 18 18.03 1.94 -3.39
C ASP A 18 16.99 1.82 -2.27
N TYR A 19 17.30 0.98 -1.29
CA TYR A 19 16.43 0.77 -0.13
C TYR A 19 16.26 1.99 0.77
N ILE A 20 17.11 3.02 0.65
CA ILE A 20 16.87 4.29 1.35
C ILE A 20 15.68 5.00 0.72
N ARG A 21 15.55 4.94 -0.60
CA ARG A 21 14.40 5.51 -1.32
C ARG A 21 13.13 4.74 -0.99
N GLU A 22 13.19 3.42 -1.02
CA GLU A 22 12.05 2.56 -0.64
C GLU A 22 11.57 2.83 0.79
N GLY A 23 12.49 2.94 1.77
CA GLY A 23 12.11 3.28 3.14
C GLY A 23 11.41 4.65 3.26
N LYS A 24 11.85 5.66 2.50
CA LYS A 24 11.21 6.98 2.48
C LYS A 24 9.83 6.94 1.82
N ASN A 25 9.70 6.14 0.76
CA ASN A 25 8.43 5.88 0.12
C ASN A 25 7.44 5.23 1.08
N ALA A 26 7.89 4.24 1.87
CA ALA A 26 7.09 3.59 2.90
C ALA A 26 6.59 4.59 3.96
N GLU A 27 7.46 5.45 4.48
CA GLU A 27 7.07 6.48 5.46
C GLU A 27 6.08 7.49 4.87
N ARG A 28 6.31 7.94 3.63
CA ARG A 28 5.38 8.83 2.94
C ARG A 28 4.02 8.16 2.74
N PHE A 29 4.01 6.92 2.29
CA PHE A 29 2.78 6.14 2.14
C PHE A 29 2.04 5.98 3.48
N ALA A 30 2.77 5.67 4.55
CA ALA A 30 2.21 5.58 5.90
C ALA A 30 1.59 6.90 6.36
N SER A 31 2.22 8.04 6.05
CA SER A 31 1.70 9.36 6.42
C SER A 31 0.42 9.75 5.69
N LEU A 32 0.25 9.28 4.44
CA LEU A 32 -0.89 9.62 3.60
C LEU A 32 -2.07 8.66 3.82
N TYR A 33 -1.78 7.36 3.94
CA TYR A 33 -2.78 6.29 3.92
C TYR A 33 -2.84 5.47 5.21
N GLY A 34 -1.81 5.54 6.06
CA GLY A 34 -1.76 4.82 7.32
C GLY A 34 -2.72 5.42 8.35
N ASN A 35 -3.47 4.55 9.03
CA ASN A 35 -4.37 4.93 10.14
C ASN A 35 -5.34 6.08 9.82
N ASP A 36 -6.03 6.03 8.67
CA ASP A 36 -6.99 7.08 8.35
C ASP A 36 -8.38 6.84 9.00
N PRO A 37 -8.82 7.64 9.98
CA PRO A 37 -10.20 7.60 10.49
C PRO A 37 -11.23 8.13 9.48
N LYS A 38 -10.81 8.68 8.33
CA LYS A 38 -11.70 9.22 7.28
C LYS A 38 -12.01 8.25 6.15
N SER A 39 -11.29 7.13 6.02
CA SER A 39 -11.54 6.11 4.98
C SER A 39 -12.97 5.53 4.99
N HIS A 40 -13.72 5.73 6.08
CA HIS A 40 -15.09 5.26 6.23
C HIS A 40 -16.16 6.37 6.25
N GLN A 41 -15.81 7.66 6.13
CA GLN A 41 -16.79 8.74 6.31
C GLN A 41 -17.63 9.06 5.05
N ASN A 42 -17.27 8.54 3.87
CA ASN A 42 -17.96 8.93 2.62
C ASN A 42 -18.81 7.82 1.97
N ALA A 43 -19.02 6.68 2.63
CA ALA A 43 -20.03 5.69 2.20
C ALA A 43 -21.31 5.81 3.06
N THR A 44 -21.95 6.98 3.02
CA THR A 44 -23.30 7.14 3.61
C THR A 44 -24.34 6.61 2.62
N ILE A 45 -24.69 5.33 2.74
CA ILE A 45 -26.10 4.90 2.68
C ILE A 45 -26.38 4.11 3.97
N GLY A 46 -26.93 4.85 4.94
CA GLY A 46 -27.74 4.36 6.06
C GLY A 46 -27.32 3.08 6.77
N SER A 47 -26.34 3.14 7.66
CA SER A 47 -26.40 2.36 8.91
C SER A 47 -25.40 2.88 9.94
N THR A 48 -25.91 3.20 11.12
CA THR A 48 -25.14 3.55 12.33
C THR A 48 -24.37 2.32 12.80
N VAL A 49 -23.22 2.05 12.19
CA VAL A 49 -22.31 0.97 12.59
C VAL A 49 -21.19 1.60 13.42
N LYS A 50 -21.07 1.18 14.69
CA LYS A 50 -19.90 1.48 15.52
C LYS A 50 -18.65 1.04 14.75
N ILE A 51 -17.77 1.99 14.43
CA ILE A 51 -16.53 1.72 13.70
C ILE A 51 -15.53 1.12 14.70
N GLU A 52 -15.54 -0.21 14.79
CA GLU A 52 -14.46 -0.96 15.44
C GLU A 52 -13.16 -0.64 14.69
N LYS A 53 -12.09 -0.41 15.45
CA LYS A 53 -10.78 0.15 15.03
C LYS A 53 -9.94 -0.83 14.20
N GLU A 54 -10.57 -1.72 13.45
CA GLU A 54 -10.03 -3.05 13.14
C GLU A 54 -9.48 -3.16 11.70
N ASN A 55 -9.95 -2.35 10.75
CA ASN A 55 -9.61 -2.51 9.33
C ASN A 55 -8.95 -1.26 8.73
N CYS A 56 -7.63 -1.11 8.87
CA CYS A 56 -6.88 -0.01 8.25
C CYS A 56 -5.74 -0.50 7.34
N ILE A 57 -5.17 0.42 6.57
CA ILE A 57 -3.92 0.19 5.85
C ILE A 57 -2.78 0.30 6.85
N LYS A 58 -1.97 -0.76 6.96
CA LYS A 58 -0.79 -0.81 7.83
C LYS A 58 0.49 -0.74 6.98
N VAL A 59 1.46 0.02 7.47
CA VAL A 59 2.80 0.10 6.90
C VAL A 59 3.80 -0.17 8.01
N PRO A 60 4.78 -1.08 7.81
CA PRO A 60 5.85 -1.31 8.76
C PRO A 60 6.61 -0.03 9.11
N LYS A 61 6.88 0.20 10.39
CA LYS A 61 7.82 1.25 10.80
C LYS A 61 9.23 0.93 10.26
N ILE A 62 9.90 1.90 9.65
CA ILE A 62 11.29 1.75 9.19
C ILE A 62 12.27 2.00 10.33
N TYR A 63 13.28 1.14 10.48
CA TYR A 63 14.35 1.30 11.46
C TYR A 63 15.62 1.86 10.77
N TRP A 64 15.67 3.18 10.63
CA TRP A 64 16.74 3.89 9.92
C TRP A 64 18.16 3.63 10.44
N GLU A 65 18.31 3.34 11.74
CA GLU A 65 19.60 3.00 12.34
C GLU A 65 20.24 1.76 11.69
N PHE A 66 19.40 0.82 11.22
CA PHE A 66 19.81 -0.44 10.59
C PHE A 66 19.63 -0.44 9.05
N THR A 67 18.93 0.54 8.49
CA THR A 67 18.71 0.65 7.03
C THR A 67 19.89 1.32 6.31
N ARG A 68 20.32 0.74 5.19
CA ARG A 68 21.36 1.26 4.27
C ARG A 68 20.90 1.04 2.83
N LYS A 69 21.66 1.52 1.84
CA LYS A 69 21.30 1.39 0.41
C LYS A 69 20.98 -0.04 -0.03
N ALA A 70 21.66 -1.04 0.51
CA ALA A 70 21.50 -2.45 0.15
C ALA A 70 20.75 -3.29 1.20
N VAL A 71 20.24 -2.68 2.27
CA VAL A 71 19.50 -3.38 3.34
C VAL A 71 18.39 -2.48 3.87
N LEU A 72 17.13 -2.90 3.73
CA LEU A 72 15.97 -2.28 4.38
C LEU A 72 15.58 -3.04 5.65
N THR A 73 15.54 -2.35 6.80
CA THR A 73 15.07 -2.93 8.07
C THR A 73 13.76 -2.28 8.50
N MET A 74 12.74 -3.09 8.77
CA MET A 74 11.39 -2.61 9.09
C MET A 74 10.71 -3.45 10.19
N GLU A 75 9.60 -2.95 10.75
CA GLU A 75 8.75 -3.64 11.72
C GLU A 75 8.31 -5.00 11.20
N TRP A 76 8.49 -6.02 12.05
CA TRP A 76 7.88 -7.32 11.80
C TRP A 76 6.38 -7.24 12.05
N ILE A 77 5.58 -7.57 11.04
CA ILE A 77 4.12 -7.65 11.16
C ILE A 77 3.72 -9.10 10.88
N ASP A 78 3.08 -9.73 11.86
CA ASP A 78 2.47 -11.04 11.69
C ASP A 78 1.20 -10.93 10.84
N GLY A 79 1.02 -11.89 9.94
CA GLY A 79 -0.19 -12.00 9.17
C GLY A 79 -0.13 -13.06 8.08
N ILE A 80 -1.22 -13.14 7.34
CA ILE A 80 -1.46 -14.14 6.30
C ILE A 80 -1.38 -13.46 4.94
N LYS A 81 -0.59 -14.00 4.02
CA LYS A 81 -0.51 -13.46 2.65
C LYS A 81 -1.90 -13.44 2.02
N LEU A 82 -2.23 -12.35 1.33
CA LEU A 82 -3.56 -12.20 0.71
C LEU A 82 -3.83 -13.27 -0.38
N THR A 83 -2.78 -13.88 -0.91
CA THR A 83 -2.83 -15.00 -1.87
C THR A 83 -3.15 -16.35 -1.22
N ASP A 84 -2.98 -16.50 0.10
CA ASP A 84 -3.25 -17.76 0.81
C ASP A 84 -4.69 -17.82 1.31
N GLN A 85 -5.59 -18.21 0.41
CA GLN A 85 -7.01 -18.30 0.70
C GLN A 85 -7.33 -19.28 1.84
N ALA A 86 -6.64 -20.43 1.90
CA ALA A 86 -6.94 -21.46 2.89
C ALA A 86 -6.62 -20.98 4.31
N SER A 87 -5.52 -20.24 4.49
CA SER A 87 -5.16 -19.68 5.80
C SER A 87 -6.09 -18.52 6.19
N LEU A 88 -6.50 -17.66 5.25
CA LEU A 88 -7.47 -16.59 5.52
C LEU A 88 -8.82 -17.14 6.00
N GLU A 89 -9.32 -18.20 5.37
CA GLU A 89 -10.57 -18.86 5.77
C GLU A 89 -10.47 -19.45 7.17
N LYS A 90 -9.35 -20.10 7.51
CA LYS A 90 -9.09 -20.64 8.86
C LYS A 90 -9.00 -19.56 9.93
N ALA A 91 -8.44 -18.40 9.60
CA ALA A 91 -8.36 -17.25 10.49
C ALA A 91 -9.69 -16.46 10.58
N CYS A 92 -10.75 -16.92 9.90
CA CYS A 92 -12.04 -16.24 9.82
C CYS A 92 -11.94 -14.80 9.29
N LEU A 93 -10.90 -14.49 8.50
CA LEU A 93 -10.69 -13.16 7.91
C LEU A 93 -11.55 -13.00 6.66
N ASN A 94 -12.27 -11.89 6.57
CA ASN A 94 -13.08 -11.59 5.41
C ASN A 94 -12.21 -11.02 4.27
N ARG A 95 -11.82 -11.91 3.35
CA ARG A 95 -11.01 -11.55 2.16
C ARG A 95 -11.61 -10.43 1.32
N ARG A 96 -12.94 -10.36 1.17
CA ARG A 96 -13.57 -9.27 0.39
C ARG A 96 -13.31 -7.92 1.05
N LYS A 97 -13.48 -7.82 2.37
CA LYS A 97 -13.20 -6.57 3.09
C LYS A 97 -11.76 -6.09 2.90
N LEU A 98 -10.79 -7.02 2.87
CA LEU A 98 -9.38 -6.69 2.63
C LEU A 98 -9.14 -6.21 1.19
N ILE A 99 -9.81 -6.83 0.21
CA ILE A 99 -9.76 -6.39 -1.19
C ILE A 99 -10.39 -5.00 -1.33
N ASP A 100 -11.56 -4.76 -0.72
CA ASP A 100 -12.24 -3.47 -0.74
C ASP A 100 -11.37 -2.36 -0.13
N LEU A 101 -10.67 -2.67 0.96
CA LEU A 101 -9.73 -1.77 1.62
C LEU A 101 -8.54 -1.42 0.71
N GLY A 102 -7.95 -2.42 0.05
CA GLY A 102 -6.88 -2.20 -0.93
C GLY A 102 -7.35 -1.40 -2.14
N LEU A 103 -8.54 -1.68 -2.66
CA LEU A 103 -9.14 -0.95 -3.79
C LEU A 103 -9.39 0.53 -3.44
N TYR A 104 -9.95 0.80 -2.26
CA TYR A 104 -10.16 2.16 -1.79
C TYR A 104 -8.84 2.92 -1.64
N CYS A 105 -7.81 2.26 -1.08
CA CYS A 105 -6.47 2.85 -0.98
C CYS A 105 -5.90 3.19 -2.37
N SER A 106 -5.99 2.28 -3.35
CA SER A 106 -5.52 2.52 -4.72
C SER A 106 -6.27 3.65 -5.42
N LEU A 107 -7.59 3.76 -5.24
CA LEU A 107 -8.37 4.87 -5.79
C LEU A 107 -7.96 6.21 -5.17
N ARG A 108 -7.76 6.24 -3.84
CA ARG A 108 -7.32 7.43 -3.12
C ARG A 108 -5.92 7.90 -3.56
N GLN A 109 -5.00 6.97 -3.79
CA GLN A 109 -3.68 7.27 -4.34
C GLN A 109 -3.77 8.02 -5.68
N LEU A 110 -4.66 7.58 -6.57
CA LEU A 110 -4.80 8.14 -7.92
C LEU A 110 -5.61 9.44 -7.95
N LEU A 111 -6.70 9.51 -7.18
CA LEU A 111 -7.72 10.56 -7.32
C LEU A 111 -7.56 11.70 -6.31
N GLU A 112 -6.96 11.46 -5.15
CA GLU A 112 -6.87 12.46 -4.07
C GLU A 112 -5.45 12.97 -3.86
N GLU A 113 -4.50 12.06 -3.62
CA GLU A 113 -3.15 12.44 -3.18
C GLU A 113 -2.14 12.55 -4.33
N GLY A 114 -2.33 11.78 -5.40
CA GLY A 114 -1.42 11.72 -6.55
C GLY A 114 -0.11 10.97 -6.28
N PHE A 115 0.09 10.37 -5.09
CA PHE A 115 1.22 9.50 -4.78
C PHE A 115 0.76 8.04 -4.85
N PHE A 116 1.21 7.28 -5.84
CA PHE A 116 0.63 5.97 -6.13
C PHE A 116 1.66 4.85 -6.19
N HIS A 117 1.20 3.66 -5.84
CA HIS A 117 1.93 2.42 -5.97
C HIS A 117 1.74 1.90 -7.40
N ALA A 118 2.83 1.85 -8.17
CA ALA A 118 2.77 1.53 -9.60
C ALA A 118 2.63 0.02 -9.88
N ASP A 119 3.07 -0.84 -8.95
CA ASP A 119 2.89 -2.30 -9.04
C ASP A 119 2.46 -2.94 -7.71
N PRO A 120 1.21 -2.73 -7.23
CA PRO A 120 0.76 -3.30 -5.96
C PRO A 120 0.50 -4.81 -6.12
N HIS A 121 1.57 -5.60 -6.09
CA HIS A 121 1.51 -7.05 -6.24
C HIS A 121 0.88 -7.69 -4.99
N PRO A 122 -0.13 -8.59 -5.12
CA PRO A 122 -0.77 -9.23 -3.97
C PRO A 122 0.18 -10.02 -3.05
N GLY A 123 1.33 -10.45 -3.57
CA GLY A 123 2.37 -11.13 -2.80
C GLY A 123 3.05 -10.26 -1.73
N ASN A 124 2.97 -8.93 -1.86
CA ASN A 124 3.51 -7.95 -0.91
C ASN A 124 2.46 -7.42 0.07
N LEU A 125 1.25 -8.00 0.02
CA LEU A 125 0.12 -7.66 0.87
C LEU A 125 -0.16 -8.77 1.86
N VAL A 126 -0.28 -8.39 3.13
CA VAL A 126 -0.51 -9.31 4.23
C VAL A 126 -1.72 -8.86 5.04
N ALA A 127 -2.62 -9.80 5.31
CA ALA A 127 -3.74 -9.61 6.20
C ALA A 127 -3.30 -9.86 7.65
N THR A 128 -3.44 -8.87 8.49
CA THR A 128 -3.21 -9.00 9.94
C THR A 128 -4.39 -9.71 10.61
N ASP A 129 -4.15 -10.27 11.80
CA ASP A 129 -5.19 -10.88 12.64
C ASP A 129 -6.30 -9.89 13.03
N SER A 130 -5.96 -8.61 13.15
CA SER A 130 -6.91 -7.54 13.43
C SER A 130 -7.82 -7.20 12.26
N GLY A 131 -7.58 -7.72 11.05
CA GLY A 131 -8.36 -7.41 9.84
C GLY A 131 -7.83 -6.21 9.03
N SER A 132 -6.63 -5.72 9.38
CA SER A 132 -5.93 -4.67 8.63
C SER A 132 -5.06 -5.24 7.50
N LEU A 133 -4.83 -4.44 6.45
CA LEU A 133 -4.04 -4.82 5.27
C LEU A 133 -2.66 -4.15 5.32
N ALA A 134 -1.61 -4.94 5.50
CA ALA A 134 -0.23 -4.49 5.57
C ALA A 134 0.46 -4.53 4.19
N TYR A 135 1.16 -3.45 3.85
CA TYR A 135 1.98 -3.31 2.64
C TYR A 135 3.47 -3.43 2.98
N PHE A 136 4.25 -4.18 2.18
CA PHE A 136 5.67 -4.43 2.43
C PHE A 136 6.63 -3.97 1.32
N ASP A 137 6.13 -3.66 0.14
CA ASP A 137 6.93 -3.21 -1.00
C ASP A 137 6.55 -1.77 -1.31
N PHE A 138 7.55 -0.91 -1.42
CA PHE A 138 7.39 0.49 -1.80
C PHE A 138 8.47 0.92 -2.81
N GLY A 139 9.08 -0.05 -3.52
CA GLY A 139 10.13 0.21 -4.50
C GLY A 139 9.60 0.97 -5.70
N MET A 140 8.38 0.67 -6.12
CA MET A 140 7.71 1.28 -7.27
C MET A 140 6.62 2.28 -6.86
N MET A 141 7.04 3.44 -6.36
CA MET A 141 6.13 4.57 -6.08
C MET A 141 6.33 5.71 -7.09
N GLY A 142 5.23 6.36 -7.47
CA GLY A 142 5.22 7.47 -8.42
C GLY A 142 4.38 8.66 -7.92
N ASP A 143 4.64 9.81 -8.53
CA ASP A 143 3.87 11.05 -8.33
C ASP A 143 3.16 11.44 -9.63
N ILE A 144 1.87 11.76 -9.55
CA ILE A 144 1.10 12.36 -10.63
C ILE A 144 1.12 13.89 -10.41
N PRO A 145 1.64 14.68 -11.37
CA PRO A 145 1.59 16.12 -11.28
C PRO A 145 0.14 16.60 -11.20
N ARG A 146 -0.17 17.53 -10.28
CA ARG A 146 -1.54 18.07 -10.07
C ARG A 146 -2.21 18.67 -11.31
N HIS A 147 -1.46 18.94 -12.38
CA HIS A 147 -1.98 19.43 -13.67
C HIS A 147 -2.62 18.34 -14.54
N TYR A 148 -2.39 17.05 -14.24
CA TYR A 148 -3.08 15.94 -14.90
C TYR A 148 -4.10 15.33 -13.94
N PRO A 149 -5.26 15.96 -13.68
CA PRO A 149 -6.39 15.16 -13.25
C PRO A 149 -6.67 14.19 -14.40
N CYS A 150 -6.60 12.88 -14.12
CA CYS A 150 -7.18 11.90 -15.01
C CYS A 150 -8.57 12.42 -15.41
N ALA A 151 -8.78 12.59 -16.71
CA ALA A 151 -10.04 12.99 -17.31
C ALA A 151 -11.08 11.90 -17.00
N LEU A 152 -11.70 12.03 -15.82
CA LEU A 152 -12.93 11.36 -15.42
C LEU A 152 -13.87 12.44 -14.89
N CYS A 153 -14.17 13.40 -15.77
CA CYS A 153 -15.38 14.21 -15.82
C CYS A 153 -15.70 14.38 -17.31
#